data_AF-A0A1H7G1I6-F1
#
_entry.id   AF-A0A1H7G1I6-F1
#
_cell.length_a   1.000
_cell.length_b   1.000
_cell.length_c   1.000
_cell.angle_alpha   90.00
_cell.angle_beta   90.00
_cell.angle_gamma   90.00
#
_symmetry.space_group_name_H-M   'P 1'
#
loop_
_entity.id
_entity.type
_entity.pdbx_description
1 polymer ?
#
loop_
_entity_poly.entity_id
_entity_poly.type
_entity_poly.pdbx_seq_one_letter_code
_entity_poly.pdbx_strand_id
1 'polypeptide(L)'
;MSRKTRERRPGPARPPRTQGKSLLLPMAQSLAMQVSIDNHLTLEVLRRGAAESFHLASLRQATYFAMLLNAAGYGDARPGLFRETDDAITRCHASSEQTGIWRIDDDAFDLLCEVLTLHDRQLATVPMYGLMDATRKLQKAAQK
;
A
#
# COMPACT_ATOMS: atom_id res chain seq x y z
N MET A 1 10.55 67.67 19.93
CA MET A 1 11.11 67.12 18.66
C MET A 1 10.94 65.61 18.65
N SER A 2 10.03 65.12 17.81
CA SER A 2 9.63 63.71 17.72
C SER A 2 10.69 62.86 17.01
N ARG A 3 11.06 61.70 17.58
CA ARG A 3 11.79 60.65 16.84
C ARG A 3 10.84 59.49 16.55
N LYS A 4 10.57 59.34 15.25
CA LYS A 4 9.70 58.34 14.63
C LYS A 4 10.45 56.99 14.62
N THR A 5 10.01 56.03 15.42
CA THR A 5 10.57 54.67 15.42
C THR A 5 10.08 53.93 14.18
N ARG A 6 11.02 53.49 13.34
CA ARG A 6 10.77 52.80 12.08
C ARG A 6 10.47 51.32 12.35
N GLU A 7 9.25 50.88 12.10
CA GLU A 7 8.85 49.47 12.13
C GLU A 7 9.65 48.64 11.12
N ARG A 8 10.22 47.53 11.60
CA ARG A 8 10.93 46.54 10.79
C ARG A 8 9.89 45.60 10.17
N ARG A 9 9.84 45.54 8.84
CA ARG A 9 9.02 44.56 8.11
C ARG A 9 9.58 43.14 8.34
N PRO A 10 8.74 42.13 8.58
CA PRO A 10 9.18 40.75 8.68
C PRO A 10 9.61 40.26 7.30
N GLY A 11 10.82 39.68 7.22
CA GLY A 11 11.32 39.01 6.01
C GLY A 11 10.56 37.71 5.74
N PRO A 12 10.64 37.16 4.51
CA PRO A 12 9.88 35.97 4.13
C PRO A 12 10.27 34.78 5.02
N ALA A 13 9.26 34.14 5.62
CA ALA A 13 9.44 32.95 6.45
C ALA A 13 10.05 31.83 5.61
N ARG A 14 11.24 31.37 6.01
CA ARG A 14 11.90 30.22 5.41
C ARG A 14 11.08 28.96 5.75
N PRO A 15 10.71 28.10 4.78
CA PRO A 15 9.92 26.92 5.06
C PRO A 15 10.67 25.98 6.03
N PRO A 16 9.96 25.29 6.95
CA PRO A 16 10.59 24.49 7.98
C PRO A 16 11.34 23.28 7.37
N ARG A 17 12.63 23.13 7.70
CA ARG A 17 13.56 22.09 7.22
C ARG A 17 13.20 20.65 7.66
N THR A 18 12.08 20.45 8.35
CA THR A 18 11.68 19.18 8.97
C THR A 18 10.91 18.25 8.03
N GLN A 19 10.17 18.80 7.06
CA GLN A 19 9.38 18.00 6.11
C GLN A 19 10.24 17.07 5.23
N GLY A 20 11.46 17.50 4.87
CA GLY A 20 12.36 16.68 4.07
C GLY A 20 12.93 15.46 4.82
N LYS A 21 13.04 15.53 6.15
CA LYS A 21 13.59 14.44 6.97
C LYS A 21 12.55 13.36 7.29
N SER A 22 11.29 13.75 7.51
CA SER A 22 10.21 12.80 7.74
C SER A 22 9.94 11.91 6.52
N LEU A 23 10.25 12.39 5.32
CA LEU A 23 10.13 11.59 4.08
C LEU A 23 11.12 10.42 4.01
N LEU A 24 12.22 10.50 4.75
CA LEU A 24 13.27 9.47 4.81
C LEU A 24 12.97 8.38 5.84
N LEU A 25 12.02 8.63 6.73
CA LEU A 25 11.61 7.66 7.75
C LEU A 25 10.48 6.79 7.21
N PRO A 26 10.33 5.55 7.71
CA PRO A 26 9.14 4.75 7.49
C PRO A 26 7.87 5.42 8.03
N MET A 27 6.72 4.93 7.59
CA MET A 27 5.45 5.34 8.16
C MET A 27 5.38 5.03 9.67
N ALA A 28 4.46 5.70 10.38
CA ALA A 28 4.24 5.41 11.78
C ALA A 28 3.82 3.95 11.98
N GLN A 29 4.42 3.26 12.96
CA GLN A 29 4.17 1.84 13.22
C GLN A 29 2.69 1.53 13.44
N SER A 30 1.95 2.41 14.11
CA SER A 30 0.50 2.25 14.31
C SER A 30 -0.28 2.21 13.00
N LEU A 31 0.12 3.03 12.02
CA LEU A 31 -0.52 3.05 10.71
C LEU A 31 -0.14 1.82 9.87
N ALA A 32 1.12 1.40 9.91
CA ALA A 32 1.55 0.15 9.26
C ALA A 32 0.78 -1.06 9.82
N MET A 33 0.62 -1.13 11.13
CA MET A 33 -0.15 -2.17 11.81
C MET A 33 -1.62 -2.15 11.42
N GLN A 34 -2.24 -0.98 11.33
CA GLN A 34 -3.62 -0.86 10.90
C GLN A 34 -3.83 -1.44 9.49
N VAL A 35 -2.98 -1.04 8.53
CA VAL A 35 -3.04 -1.56 7.15
C VAL A 35 -2.83 -3.07 7.11
N SER A 36 -1.88 -3.59 7.90
CA SER A 36 -1.63 -5.03 8.02
C SER A 36 -2.88 -5.77 8.52
N ILE A 37 -3.48 -5.31 9.62
CA ILE A 37 -4.69 -5.90 10.19
C ILE A 37 -5.84 -5.88 9.18
N ASP A 38 -6.07 -4.75 8.51
CA ASP A 38 -7.15 -4.60 7.53
C ASP A 38 -6.99 -5.60 6.37
N ASN A 39 -5.76 -5.77 5.86
CA ASN A 39 -5.45 -6.73 4.80
C ASN A 39 -5.68 -8.17 5.24
N HIS A 40 -5.17 -8.57 6.42
CA HIS A 40 -5.30 -9.94 6.91
C HIS A 40 -6.74 -10.30 7.29
N LEU A 41 -7.52 -9.34 7.80
CA LEU A 41 -8.96 -9.53 8.02
C LEU A 41 -9.71 -9.68 6.69
N THR A 42 -9.38 -8.86 5.69
CA THR A 42 -9.95 -8.97 4.34
C THR A 42 -9.68 -10.35 3.74
N LEU A 43 -8.46 -10.87 3.91
CA LEU A 43 -8.08 -12.21 3.47
C LEU A 43 -8.92 -13.30 4.13
N GLU A 44 -9.12 -13.22 5.44
CA GLU A 44 -9.94 -14.20 6.17
C GLU A 44 -11.43 -14.13 5.79
N VAL A 45 -11.96 -12.92 5.54
CA VAL A 45 -13.34 -12.75 5.05
C VAL A 45 -13.53 -13.41 3.68
N LEU A 46 -12.57 -13.22 2.76
CA LEU A 46 -12.55 -13.88 1.45
C LEU A 46 -12.44 -15.41 1.59
N ARG A 47 -11.60 -15.91 2.49
CA ARG A 47 -11.47 -17.35 2.73
C ARG A 47 -12.79 -17.99 3.17
N ARG A 48 -13.59 -17.27 3.96
CA ARG A 48 -14.89 -17.75 4.45
C ARG A 48 -16.02 -17.63 3.42
N GLY A 49 -15.80 -16.93 2.30
CA GLY A 49 -16.83 -16.65 1.30
C GLY A 49 -17.90 -15.67 1.77
N ALA A 50 -17.60 -14.87 2.80
CA ALA A 50 -18.47 -13.82 3.32
C ALA A 50 -18.10 -12.42 2.76
N ALA A 51 -17.38 -12.41 1.64
CA ALA A 51 -16.85 -11.19 1.06
C ALA A 51 -17.78 -10.59 0.01
N GLU A 52 -17.41 -9.37 -0.39
CA GLU A 52 -17.93 -8.65 -1.54
C GLU A 52 -16.79 -8.38 -2.53
N SER A 53 -17.13 -7.97 -3.76
CA SER A 53 -16.18 -7.68 -4.84
C SER A 53 -15.03 -6.77 -4.43
N PHE A 54 -15.31 -5.76 -3.61
CA PHE A 54 -14.31 -4.80 -3.16
C PHE A 54 -13.22 -5.44 -2.31
N HIS A 55 -13.50 -6.51 -1.56
CA HIS A 55 -12.49 -7.19 -0.74
C HIS A 55 -11.40 -7.81 -1.62
N LEU A 56 -11.80 -8.48 -2.71
CA LEU A 56 -10.85 -9.05 -3.66
C LEU A 56 -10.07 -7.94 -4.40
N ALA A 57 -10.74 -6.84 -4.73
CA ALA A 57 -10.08 -5.67 -5.31
C ALA A 57 -9.04 -5.04 -4.37
N SER A 58 -9.34 -4.95 -3.06
CA SER A 58 -8.42 -4.46 -2.03
C SER A 58 -7.15 -5.30 -1.94
N LEU A 59 -7.27 -6.64 -1.97
CA LEU A 59 -6.09 -7.52 -1.94
C LEU A 59 -5.28 -7.49 -3.25
N ARG A 60 -5.94 -7.32 -4.41
CA ARG A 60 -5.24 -7.05 -5.67
C ARG A 60 -4.45 -5.74 -5.58
N GLN A 61 -5.03 -4.71 -4.98
CA GLN A 61 -4.36 -3.43 -4.78
C GLN A 61 -3.13 -3.55 -3.86
N ALA A 62 -3.26 -4.26 -2.74
CA ALA A 62 -2.13 -4.55 -1.85
C ALA A 62 -1.02 -5.33 -2.56
N THR A 63 -1.40 -6.32 -3.40
CA THR A 63 -0.46 -7.09 -4.22
C THR A 63 0.33 -6.20 -5.18
N TYR A 64 -0.33 -5.26 -5.86
CA TYR A 64 0.36 -4.31 -6.74
C TYR A 64 1.25 -3.32 -5.99
N PHE A 65 0.85 -2.87 -4.80
CA PHE A 65 1.74 -2.09 -3.95
C PHE A 65 3.00 -2.87 -3.59
N ALA A 66 2.84 -4.11 -3.15
CA ALA A 66 3.96 -4.97 -2.80
C ALA A 66 4.91 -5.21 -3.97
N MET A 67 4.36 -5.43 -5.17
CA MET A 67 5.10 -5.56 -6.42
C MET A 67 5.88 -4.29 -6.77
N LEU A 68 5.25 -3.11 -6.69
CA LEU A 68 5.89 -1.84 -7.02
C LEU A 68 7.03 -1.50 -6.05
N LEU A 69 6.84 -1.81 -4.76
CA LEU A 69 7.87 -1.64 -3.73
C LEU A 69 9.02 -2.63 -3.92
N ASN A 70 8.71 -3.89 -4.24
CA ASN A 70 9.71 -4.91 -4.55
C ASN A 70 10.55 -4.50 -5.77
N ALA A 71 9.91 -4.04 -6.85
CA ALA A 71 10.59 -3.55 -8.05
C ALA A 71 11.45 -2.29 -7.79
N ALA A 72 11.18 -1.54 -6.73
CA ALA A 72 11.98 -0.42 -6.28
C ALA A 72 13.13 -0.82 -5.33
N GLY A 73 13.32 -2.12 -5.07
CA GLY A 73 14.38 -2.65 -4.22
C GLY A 73 14.00 -2.76 -2.74
N TYR A 74 12.73 -2.59 -2.38
CA TYR A 74 12.25 -2.70 -1.00
C TYR A 74 11.69 -4.08 -0.67
N GLY A 75 12.15 -5.13 -1.33
CA GLY A 75 11.67 -6.48 -1.07
C GLY A 75 12.55 -7.50 -1.76
N ASP A 76 12.37 -8.75 -1.34
CA ASP A 76 13.02 -9.91 -1.94
C ASP A 76 11.96 -11.00 -2.17
N ALA A 77 10.95 -10.66 -2.98
CA ALA A 77 9.95 -11.61 -3.43
C ALA A 77 10.62 -12.70 -4.28
N ARG A 78 10.26 -13.96 -4.04
CA ARG A 78 10.69 -15.05 -4.93
C ARG A 78 10.20 -14.80 -6.37
N PRO A 79 10.93 -15.30 -7.38
CA PRO A 79 10.47 -15.26 -8.76
C PRO A 79 9.06 -15.85 -8.90
N GLY A 80 8.23 -15.22 -9.72
CA GLY A 80 6.89 -15.71 -10.03
C GLY A 80 5.78 -15.26 -9.06
N LEU A 81 6.10 -14.91 -7.80
CA LEU A 81 5.11 -14.65 -6.75
C LEU A 81 3.98 -13.73 -7.22
N PHE A 82 4.29 -12.50 -7.66
CA PHE A 82 3.26 -11.54 -8.04
C PHE A 82 2.43 -11.98 -9.26
N ARG A 83 3.03 -12.71 -10.20
CA ARG A 83 2.31 -13.23 -11.37
C ARG A 83 1.36 -14.35 -10.98
N GLU A 84 1.85 -15.30 -10.19
CA GLU A 84 1.05 -16.41 -9.67
C GLU A 84 -0.12 -15.89 -8.83
N THR A 85 0.11 -14.91 -7.96
CA THR A 85 -0.94 -14.26 -7.17
C THR A 85 -1.96 -13.56 -8.07
N ASP A 86 -1.53 -12.79 -9.09
CA ASP A 86 -2.48 -12.10 -9.99
C ASP A 86 -3.30 -13.08 -10.84
N ASP A 87 -2.69 -14.17 -11.31
CA ASP A 87 -3.37 -15.26 -11.99
C ASP A 87 -4.42 -15.89 -11.06
N ALA A 88 -4.07 -16.13 -9.78
CA ALA A 88 -4.98 -16.71 -8.78
C ALA A 88 -6.16 -15.79 -8.45
N ILE A 89 -5.91 -14.49 -8.25
CA ILE A 89 -6.96 -13.49 -8.04
C ILE A 89 -7.87 -13.42 -9.26
N THR A 90 -7.32 -13.50 -10.48
CA THR A 90 -8.11 -13.46 -11.72
C THR A 90 -8.99 -14.69 -11.88
N ARG A 91 -8.50 -15.88 -11.52
CA ARG A 91 -9.33 -17.10 -11.45
C ARG A 91 -10.46 -16.97 -10.43
N CYS A 92 -10.16 -16.49 -9.23
CA CYS A 92 -11.16 -16.29 -8.17
C CYS A 92 -12.23 -15.27 -8.58
N HIS A 93 -11.84 -14.18 -9.27
CA HIS A 93 -12.78 -13.20 -9.80
C HIS A 93 -13.75 -13.82 -10.80
N ALA A 94 -13.23 -14.53 -11.81
CA ALA A 94 -14.07 -15.19 -12.82
C ALA A 94 -15.02 -16.23 -12.19
N SER A 95 -14.56 -16.98 -11.19
CA SER A 95 -15.41 -17.92 -10.43
C SER A 95 -16.48 -17.19 -9.61
N SER A 96 -16.14 -16.05 -9.00
CA SER A 96 -17.08 -15.25 -8.21
C SER A 96 -18.16 -14.64 -9.09
N GLU A 97 -17.84 -14.19 -10.32
CA GLU A 97 -18.82 -13.70 -11.29
C GLU A 97 -19.81 -14.79 -11.73
N GLN A 98 -19.36 -16.04 -11.82
CA GLN A 98 -20.20 -17.17 -12.20
C GLN A 98 -21.08 -17.67 -11.05
N THR A 99 -20.56 -17.67 -9.82
CA THR A 99 -21.23 -18.26 -8.65
C THR A 99 -21.99 -17.25 -7.80
N GLY A 100 -21.68 -15.95 -7.93
CA GLY A 100 -22.17 -14.89 -7.06
C GLY A 100 -21.51 -14.89 -5.67
N ILE A 101 -20.53 -15.76 -5.42
CA ILE A 101 -19.87 -15.91 -4.11
C ILE A 101 -18.43 -15.42 -4.24
N TRP A 102 -18.09 -14.36 -3.51
CA TRP A 102 -16.73 -13.83 -3.46
C TRP A 102 -15.90 -14.63 -2.46
N ARG A 103 -15.12 -15.58 -2.99
CA ARG A 103 -14.27 -16.46 -2.22
C ARG A 103 -12.95 -16.71 -2.94
N ILE A 104 -11.90 -16.96 -2.17
CA ILE A 104 -10.61 -17.45 -2.68
C ILE A 104 -10.43 -18.93 -2.33
N ASP A 105 -9.73 -19.66 -3.19
CA ASP A 105 -9.31 -21.04 -2.92
C ASP A 105 -8.03 -21.08 -2.06
N ASP A 106 -7.61 -22.28 -1.65
CA ASP A 106 -6.45 -22.46 -0.76
C ASP A 106 -5.13 -22.02 -1.44
N ASP A 107 -5.01 -22.21 -2.76
CA ASP A 107 -3.84 -21.75 -3.54
C ASP A 107 -3.72 -20.23 -3.53
N ALA A 108 -4.82 -19.53 -3.84
CA ALA A 108 -4.89 -18.08 -3.76
C ALA A 108 -4.63 -17.57 -2.33
N PHE A 109 -5.14 -18.28 -1.31
CA PHE A 109 -4.91 -17.93 0.09
C PHE A 109 -3.42 -18.00 0.46
N ASP A 110 -2.73 -19.08 0.12
CA ASP A 110 -1.31 -19.26 0.43
C ASP A 110 -0.44 -18.21 -0.29
N LEU A 111 -0.73 -17.95 -1.57
CA LEU A 111 -0.05 -16.91 -2.35
C LEU A 111 -0.27 -15.50 -1.76
N LEU A 112 -1.49 -15.18 -1.34
CA LEU A 112 -1.82 -13.91 -0.71
C LEU A 112 -1.17 -13.78 0.68
N CYS A 113 -1.10 -14.85 1.47
CA CYS A 113 -0.35 -14.87 2.72
C CYS A 113 1.12 -14.50 2.53
N GLU A 114 1.77 -15.07 1.51
CA GLU A 114 3.15 -14.76 1.17
C GLU A 114 3.33 -13.28 0.78
N VAL A 115 2.46 -12.78 -0.10
CA VAL A 115 2.46 -11.37 -0.52
C VAL A 115 2.21 -10.41 0.65
N LEU A 116 1.22 -10.68 1.49
CA LEU A 116 0.90 -9.81 2.64
C LEU A 116 2.02 -9.83 3.68
N THR A 117 2.67 -10.96 3.91
CA THR A 117 3.85 -11.05 4.79
C THR A 117 5.00 -10.19 4.28
N LEU A 118 5.25 -10.20 2.96
CA LEU A 118 6.22 -9.30 2.34
C LEU A 118 5.80 -7.84 2.49
N HIS A 119 4.52 -7.56 2.27
CA HIS A 119 3.99 -6.21 2.33
C HIS A 119 4.06 -5.61 3.75
N ASP A 120 3.79 -6.40 4.79
CA ASP A 120 3.93 -5.97 6.19
C ASP A 120 5.36 -5.52 6.50
N ARG A 121 6.36 -6.27 6.02
CA ARG A 121 7.78 -5.90 6.16
C ARG A 121 8.09 -4.61 5.41
N GLN A 122 7.52 -4.44 4.22
CA GLN A 122 7.67 -3.22 3.44
C GLN A 122 7.08 -2.01 4.18
N LEU A 123 5.86 -2.11 4.69
CA LEU A 123 5.21 -1.02 5.43
C LEU A 123 6.03 -0.60 6.66
N ALA A 124 6.70 -1.54 7.32
CA ALA A 124 7.56 -1.25 8.47
C ALA A 124 8.91 -0.59 8.13
N THR A 125 9.39 -0.70 6.88
CA THR A 125 10.78 -0.38 6.54
C THR A 125 10.95 0.64 5.41
N VAL A 126 9.98 0.75 4.51
CA VAL A 126 10.04 1.63 3.35
C VAL A 126 9.95 3.09 3.78
N PRO A 127 10.91 3.95 3.38
CA PRO A 127 10.80 5.39 3.60
C PRO A 127 9.53 5.97 2.98
N MET A 128 8.92 6.97 3.61
CA MET A 128 7.69 7.60 3.14
C MET A 128 7.75 8.05 1.66
N TYR A 129 8.90 8.51 1.15
CA TYR A 129 9.02 8.85 -0.28
C TYR A 129 8.81 7.64 -1.20
N GLY A 130 9.30 6.46 -0.81
CA GLY A 130 9.15 5.21 -1.57
C GLY A 130 7.69 4.77 -1.63
N LEU A 131 6.96 4.88 -0.51
CA LEU A 131 5.52 4.63 -0.44
C LEU A 131 4.75 5.61 -1.34
N MET A 132 5.07 6.91 -1.29
CA MET A 132 4.42 7.93 -2.13
C MET A 132 4.64 7.68 -3.63
N ASP A 133 5.83 7.24 -4.01
CA ASP A 133 6.15 6.91 -5.39
C ASP A 133 5.39 5.66 -5.87
N ALA A 134 5.26 4.64 -5.04
CA ALA A 134 4.43 3.47 -5.32
C ALA A 134 2.95 3.87 -5.51
N THR A 135 2.41 4.70 -4.61
CA THR A 135 1.03 5.20 -4.70
C THR A 135 0.79 5.95 -6.00
N ARG A 136 1.74 6.82 -6.40
CA ARG A 136 1.64 7.58 -7.65
C ARG A 136 1.66 6.67 -8.88
N LYS A 137 2.50 5.63 -8.89
CA LYS A 137 2.55 4.66 -9.99
C LYS A 137 1.24 3.89 -10.10
N LEU A 138 0.68 3.45 -8.97
CA LEU A 138 -0.60 2.74 -8.94
C LEU A 138 -1.75 3.61 -9.47
N GLN A 139 -1.85 4.86 -9.02
CA GLN A 139 -2.88 5.79 -9.50
C GLN A 139 -2.82 6.03 -11.02
N LYS A 140 -1.61 6.08 -11.59
CA LYS A 140 -1.42 6.20 -13.04
C LYS A 140 -1.82 4.94 -13.80
N ALA A 141 -1.65 3.76 -13.19
CA ALA A 141 -2.05 2.49 -13.78
C ALA A 141 -3.58 2.33 -13.81
N ALA A 142 -4.29 2.85 -12.79
CA ALA A 142 -5.75 2.77 -12.70
C ALA A 142 -6.52 3.73 -13.65
N GLN A 143 -5.82 4.66 -14.31
CA GLN A 143 -6.42 5.64 -15.24
C GLN A 143 -6.30 5.24 -16.72
N LYS A 144 -5.80 4.02 -16.99
CA LYS A 144 -5.62 3.46 -18.32
C LYS A 144 -6.50 2.24 -18.48
#